data_AF-A0A7L3R160-F1
#
_entry.id   AF-A0A7L3R160-F1
#
_cell.length_a   1.000
_cell.length_b   1.000
_cell.length_c   1.000
_cell.angle_alpha   90.00
_cell.angle_beta   90.00
_cell.angle_gamma   90.00
#
_symmetry.space_group_name_H-M   'P 1'
#
loop_
_entity.id
_entity.type
_entity.pdbx_description
1 polymer ?
#
loop_
_entity_poly.entity_id
_entity_poly.type
_entity_poly.pdbx_seq_one_letter_code
_entity_poly.pdbx_strand_id
1 'polypeptide(L)'
;FFATLLFRRGKNRVGLLGFLPQDIQLAVRRAAQKRCCVCGQSGATIMCCEENCDRWFHLPCAKEGACVTQYIPEYSSYCCEHCPEQDVQ
;
A
#
# COMPACT_ATOMS: atom_id res chain seq x y z
N PHE A 1 -1.57 4.28 -6.37
CA PHE A 1 -1.53 2.82 -6.09
C PHE A 1 -1.68 2.64 -4.59
N PHE A 2 -2.56 1.78 -4.10
CA PHE A 2 -2.78 1.53 -2.65
C PHE A 2 -2.61 0.05 -2.27
N ALA A 3 -2.19 -0.77 -3.23
CA ALA A 3 -1.91 -2.18 -3.05
C ALA A 3 -0.47 -2.45 -3.51
N THR A 4 0.48 -2.35 -2.59
CA THR A 4 1.93 -2.51 -2.88
C THR A 4 2.23 -3.88 -3.52
N LEU A 5 1.41 -4.89 -3.23
CA LEU A 5 1.60 -6.26 -3.70
C LEU A 5 0.93 -6.57 -5.05
N LEU A 6 0.26 -5.59 -5.67
CA LEU A 6 -0.43 -5.75 -6.94
C LEU A 6 0.50 -5.34 -8.10
N PHE A 7 1.30 -6.29 -8.56
CA PHE A 7 2.24 -6.10 -9.67
C PHE A 7 1.59 -6.48 -11.01
N ARG A 8 1.74 -5.63 -12.03
CA ARG A 8 1.29 -5.93 -13.40
C ARG A 8 2.24 -6.94 -14.04
N ARG A 9 1.76 -8.14 -14.35
CA ARG A 9 2.55 -9.19 -15.00
C ARG A 9 2.15 -9.34 -16.48
N GLY A 10 2.44 -8.33 -17.32
CA GLY A 10 2.21 -8.45 -18.76
C GLY A 10 2.26 -7.13 -19.56
N LYS A 11 2.62 -7.23 -20.85
CA LYS A 11 2.60 -6.12 -21.83
C LYS A 11 1.18 -5.81 -22.34
N ASN A 12 0.27 -6.79 -22.28
CA ASN A 12 -1.08 -6.67 -22.84
C ASN A 12 -2.03 -6.10 -21.79
N ARG A 13 -2.81 -5.06 -22.16
CA ARG A 13 -3.83 -4.43 -21.31
C ARG A 13 -5.12 -5.27 -21.26
N VAL A 14 -5.02 -6.51 -20.78
CA VAL A 14 -6.19 -7.40 -20.58
C VAL A 14 -6.50 -7.54 -19.10
N GLY A 15 -7.79 -7.65 -18.77
CA GLY A 15 -8.28 -7.72 -17.38
C GLY A 15 -8.63 -6.37 -16.75
N LEU A 16 -8.90 -6.36 -15.45
CA LEU A 16 -9.33 -5.17 -14.72
C LEU A 16 -8.16 -4.20 -14.55
N LEU A 17 -8.23 -3.01 -15.16
CA LEU A 17 -7.14 -2.02 -15.16
C LEU A 17 -5.78 -2.59 -15.64
N GLY A 18 -5.82 -3.65 -16.46
CA GLY A 18 -4.62 -4.34 -16.95
C GLY A 18 -4.00 -5.33 -15.97
N PHE A 19 -4.73 -5.76 -14.94
CA PHE A 19 -4.37 -6.87 -14.03
C PHE A 19 -5.20 -8.11 -14.35
N LEU A 20 -4.55 -9.28 -14.38
CA LEU A 20 -5.26 -10.54 -14.52
C LEU A 20 -5.93 -10.91 -13.18
N PRO A 21 -7.06 -11.66 -13.19
CA PRO A 21 -7.68 -12.15 -11.97
C PRO A 21 -6.70 -12.90 -11.05
N GLN A 22 -5.74 -13.61 -11.63
CA GLN A 22 -4.70 -14.35 -10.90
C GLN A 22 -3.74 -13.41 -10.14
N ASP A 23 -3.40 -12.25 -10.70
CA ASP A 23 -2.57 -11.24 -10.05
C ASP A 23 -3.29 -10.65 -8.83
N ILE A 24 -4.59 -10.37 -8.97
CA ILE A 24 -5.46 -9.89 -7.88
C ILE A 24 -5.53 -10.93 -6.76
N GLN A 25 -5.80 -12.20 -7.09
CA GLN A 25 -5.87 -13.28 -6.11
C GLN A 25 -4.53 -13.49 -5.38
N LEU A 26 -3.40 -13.38 -6.10
CA LEU A 26 -2.08 -13.45 -5.49
C LEU A 26 -1.83 -12.26 -4.54
N ALA A 27 -2.18 -11.04 -4.94
CA ALA A 27 -2.07 -9.85 -4.10
C ALA A 27 -2.91 -9.99 -2.82
N VAL A 28 -4.16 -10.49 -2.92
CA VAL A 28 -5.03 -10.75 -1.76
C VAL A 28 -4.39 -11.76 -0.81
N ARG A 29 -3.91 -12.91 -1.32
CA ARG A 29 -3.24 -13.92 -0.49
C ARG A 29 -2.01 -13.37 0.23
N ARG A 30 -1.22 -12.52 -0.44
CA ARG A 30 -0.04 -11.88 0.16
C ARG A 30 -0.43 -10.86 1.23
N ALA A 31 -1.42 -10.01 0.96
CA ALA A 31 -1.91 -9.00 1.91
C ALA A 31 -2.52 -9.64 3.17
N ALA A 32 -3.16 -10.80 3.04
CA ALA A 32 -3.73 -11.55 4.17
C ALA A 32 -2.70 -11.94 5.24
N GLN A 33 -1.40 -11.94 4.91
CA GLN A 33 -0.30 -12.23 5.84
C GLN A 33 0.32 -10.96 6.44
N LYS A 34 -0.06 -9.77 5.99
CA LYS A 34 0.51 -8.49 6.43
C LYS A 34 -0.33 -7.90 7.56
N ARG A 35 0.32 -7.64 8.69
CA ARG A 35 -0.29 -7.03 9.88
C ARG A 35 -0.24 -5.52 9.79
N CYS A 36 -1.37 -4.87 10.08
CA CYS A 36 -1.47 -3.42 10.14
C CYS A 36 -0.78 -2.89 11.39
N CYS A 37 0.13 -1.92 11.25
CA CYS A 37 0.80 -1.27 12.36
C CYS A 37 -0.12 -0.34 13.18
N VAL A 38 -1.32 -0.04 12.67
CA VAL A 38 -2.31 0.82 13.34
C VAL A 38 -3.28 -0.01 14.19
N CYS A 39 -3.98 -0.97 13.59
CA CYS A 39 -5.02 -1.75 14.27
C CYS A 39 -4.59 -3.17 14.69
N GLY A 40 -3.39 -3.61 14.30
CA GLY A 40 -2.86 -4.94 14.61
C GLY A 40 -3.50 -6.11 13.85
N GLN A 41 -4.52 -5.87 13.03
CA GLN A 41 -5.20 -6.91 12.24
C GLN A 41 -4.45 -7.22 10.94
N SER A 42 -4.61 -8.44 10.43
CA SER A 42 -4.05 -8.85 9.14
C SER A 42 -4.82 -8.26 7.95
N GLY A 43 -4.27 -8.39 6.73
CA GLY A 43 -4.90 -7.89 5.50
C GLY A 43 -4.43 -6.50 5.07
N ALA A 44 -3.34 -5.98 5.64
CA ALA A 44 -2.78 -4.69 5.26
C ALA A 44 -2.22 -4.73 3.82
N THR A 45 -2.49 -3.69 3.04
CA THR A 45 -2.21 -3.65 1.60
C THR A 45 -1.19 -2.60 1.20
N ILE A 46 -0.90 -1.65 2.09
CA ILE A 46 0.03 -0.55 1.87
C ILE A 46 1.27 -0.80 2.71
N MET A 47 2.44 -0.79 2.08
CA MET A 47 3.75 -0.79 2.74
C MET A 47 4.30 0.64 2.79
N CYS A 48 5.04 0.95 3.85
CA CYS A 48 5.83 2.19 3.91
C CYS A 48 6.85 2.23 2.75
N CYS A 49 7.05 3.42 2.19
CA CYS A 49 7.97 3.68 1.09
C CYS A 49 9.42 3.88 1.56
N GLU A 50 9.61 4.22 2.84
CA GLU A 50 10.94 4.40 3.44
C GLU A 50 11.78 3.13 3.35
N GLU A 51 13.06 3.30 2.99
CA GLU A 51 13.99 2.19 2.89
C GLU A 51 14.16 1.52 4.27
N ASN A 52 14.19 0.19 4.29
CA ASN A 52 14.29 -0.62 5.51
C ASN A 52 13.08 -0.51 6.48
N CYS A 53 11.98 0.13 6.07
CA CYS A 53 10.73 0.08 6.82
C CYS A 53 9.83 -1.06 6.30
N ASP A 54 9.52 -2.01 7.16
CA ASP A 54 8.66 -3.16 6.82
C ASP A 54 7.22 -2.98 7.29
N ARG A 55 6.83 -1.78 7.73
CA ARG A 55 5.49 -1.50 8.26
C ARG A 55 4.44 -1.51 7.16
N TRP A 56 3.34 -2.19 7.46
CA TRP A 56 2.15 -2.23 6.62
C TRP A 56 0.98 -1.58 7.33
N PHE A 57 0.07 -0.99 6.57
CA PHE A 57 -1.19 -0.46 7.10
C PHE A 57 -2.35 -0.68 6.12
N HIS A 58 -3.57 -0.70 6.66
CA HIS A 58 -4.77 -0.68 5.83
C HIS A 58 -5.03 0.74 5.35
N LEU A 59 -5.60 0.87 4.15
CA LEU A 59 -6.01 2.17 3.64
C LEU A 59 -6.98 2.92 4.57
N PRO A 60 -8.05 2.31 5.13
CA PRO A 60 -8.91 2.99 6.10
C PRO A 60 -8.17 3.41 7.38
N CYS A 61 -7.20 2.62 7.83
CA CYS A 61 -6.41 2.93 9.03
C CYS A 61 -5.39 4.05 8.82
N ALA A 62 -5.09 4.43 7.57
CA ALA A 62 -4.07 5.44 7.31
C ALA A 62 -4.38 6.77 8.00
N LYS A 63 -5.64 7.20 7.91
CA LYS A 63 -6.12 8.45 8.53
C LYS A 63 -6.01 8.43 10.06
N GLU A 64 -6.43 7.34 10.69
CA GLU A 64 -6.43 7.20 12.15
C GLU A 64 -5.01 7.01 12.70
N GLY A 65 -4.15 6.33 11.95
CA GLY A 65 -2.78 6.01 12.34
C GLY A 65 -1.74 7.02 11.88
N ALA A 66 -2.12 8.26 11.54
CA ALA A 66 -1.22 9.31 11.05
C ALA A 66 -0.27 8.85 9.92
N CYS A 67 -0.70 7.90 9.10
CA CYS A 67 0.02 7.46 7.91
C CYS A 67 -0.43 8.32 6.72
N VAL A 68 0.47 8.51 5.76
CA VAL A 68 0.19 9.33 4.57
C VAL A 68 0.21 8.47 3.32
N THR A 69 -0.78 8.65 2.45
CA THR A 69 -0.81 8.04 1.11
C THR A 69 -0.88 9.17 0.08
N GLN A 70 0.16 9.32 -0.73
CA GLN A 70 0.20 10.31 -1.79
C GLN A 70 -0.49 9.76 -3.04
N TYR A 71 -1.49 10.50 -3.54
CA TYR A 71 -2.21 10.15 -4.77
C TYR A 71 -1.65 10.84 -6.01
N ILE A 72 -0.44 11.39 -5.90
CA ILE A 72 0.35 11.96 -6.97
C ILE A 72 1.47 10.98 -7.32
N PRO A 73 1.87 10.82 -8.60
CA PRO A 73 3.07 10.08 -8.96
C PRO A 73 4.27 10.53 -8.13
N GLU A 74 5.09 9.63 -7.58
CA GLU A 74 5.19 8.18 -7.82
C GLU A 74 4.24 7.28 -6.98
N TYR A 75 3.23 7.86 -6.32
CA TYR A 75 2.24 7.20 -5.46
C TYR A 75 2.81 6.58 -4.18
N SER A 76 3.70 7.31 -3.52
CA SER A 76 4.36 6.87 -2.28
C SER A 76 3.40 6.86 -1.09
N SER A 77 3.69 6.02 -0.10
CA SER A 77 2.92 5.91 1.14
C SER A 77 3.86 5.74 2.32
N TYR A 78 3.58 6.39 3.43
CA TYR A 78 4.47 6.49 4.58
C TYR A 78 3.73 6.11 5.86
N CYS A 79 4.38 5.32 6.72
CA CYS A 79 3.85 5.02 8.05
C CYS A 79 3.95 6.27 8.96
N CYS A 80 3.37 6.19 10.16
CA CYS A 80 3.40 7.28 11.13
C CYS A 80 4.82 7.78 11.50
N GLU A 81 5.83 6.91 11.45
CA GLU A 81 7.22 7.28 11.79
C GLU A 81 7.99 7.94 10.65
N HIS A 82 7.56 7.71 9.41
CA HIS A 82 8.22 8.27 8.22
C HIS A 82 7.29 9.23 7.48
N CYS A 83 6.27 9.75 8.17
CA CYS A 83 5.36 10.71 7.61
C CYS A 83 6.15 11.96 7.19
N PRO A 84 6.07 12.40 5.92
CA PRO A 84 6.77 13.59 5.48
C PRO A 84 6.20 14.81 6.20
N GLU A 85 7.10 15.70 6.64
CA GLU A 85 6.71 17.02 7.13
C GLU A 85 6.36 17.91 5.95
N GLN A 86 5.18 18.55 6.00
CA GLN A 86 4.79 19.52 5.00
C GLN A 86 5.03 20.91 5.56
N ASP A 87 6.06 21.58 5.07
CA ASP A 87 6.36 22.96 5.44
C ASP A 87 5.35 23.87 4.74
N VAL A 88 4.46 24.49 5.51
CA VAL A 88 3.42 25.40 5.01
C VAL A 88 3.91 26.82 5.25
N GLN A 89 4.54 27.42 4.23
CA GLN A 89 4.80 28.85 4.17
C GLN A 89 3.55 29.63 3.72
#